data_AF-A0A401ZTA6-F1
#
_entry.id   AF-A0A401ZTA6-F1
#
_cell.length_a   1.000
_cell.length_b   1.000
_cell.length_c   1.000
_cell.angle_alpha   90.00
_cell.angle_beta   90.00
_cell.angle_gamma   90.00
#
_symmetry.space_group_name_H-M   'P 1'
#
loop_
_entity.id
_entity.type
_entity.pdbx_description
1 polymer ?
#
loop_
_entity_poly.entity_id
_entity_poly.type
_entity_poly.pdbx_seq_one_letter_code
_entity_poly.pdbx_strand_id
1 'polypeptide(L)'
;MFEATEAEHTISEYARIHLDAPDELSTEAVLVLAPPAPFIPADMQGKPVLMIITCYTGNSREGECIIAPLRQIACPIADLITLILYADMFQFNEAGEVQGQQHHVVTLFAEKCTPEFIHSLVEVSQEVMSPQTLIQFRILGGAMQRIDSNATAFAHRDKEGWSW
;
A
#
# COMPACT_ATOMS: atom_id res chain seq x y z
N MET A 1 -0.84 9.77 2.73
CA MET A 1 -2.25 9.40 2.96
C MET A 1 -3.11 10.35 2.16
N PHE A 2 -4.10 9.84 1.44
CA PHE A 2 -4.95 10.58 0.49
C PHE A 2 -6.43 10.29 0.77
N GLU A 3 -7.33 11.16 0.30
CA GLU A 3 -8.78 10.91 0.36
C GLU A 3 -9.17 9.74 -0.54
N ALA A 4 -10.08 8.88 -0.09
CA ALA A 4 -10.50 7.72 -0.87
C ALA A 4 -11.38 8.08 -2.09
N THR A 5 -11.90 9.32 -2.19
CA THR A 5 -12.57 9.81 -3.40
C THR A 5 -11.65 9.78 -4.62
N GLU A 6 -10.35 9.90 -4.40
CA GLU A 6 -9.31 9.83 -5.44
C GLU A 6 -8.67 8.43 -5.52
N ALA A 7 -9.24 7.40 -4.89
CA ALA A 7 -8.59 6.10 -4.72
C ALA A 7 -8.26 5.41 -6.06
N GLU A 8 -9.18 5.43 -7.02
CA GLU A 8 -8.95 4.79 -8.34
C GLU A 8 -7.78 5.44 -9.09
N HIS A 9 -7.78 6.79 -9.16
CA HIS A 9 -6.67 7.55 -9.75
C HIS A 9 -5.37 7.30 -8.99
N THR A 10 -5.42 7.36 -7.66
CA THR A 10 -4.23 7.25 -6.81
C THR A 10 -3.61 5.86 -6.89
N ILE A 11 -4.41 4.78 -6.86
CA ILE A 11 -3.94 3.40 -7.01
C ILE A 11 -3.37 3.17 -8.41
N SER A 12 -3.97 3.78 -9.45
CA SER A 12 -3.47 3.67 -10.82
C SER A 12 -2.09 4.31 -10.98
N GLU A 13 -1.90 5.55 -10.51
CA GLU A 13 -0.60 6.21 -10.56
C GLU A 13 0.42 5.55 -9.62
N TYR A 14 0.00 5.12 -8.44
CA TYR A 14 0.80 4.30 -7.54
C TYR A 14 1.34 3.04 -8.23
N ALA A 15 0.49 2.28 -8.90
CA ALA A 15 0.87 1.05 -9.59
C ALA A 15 1.87 1.35 -10.71
N ARG A 16 1.63 2.40 -11.50
CA ARG A 16 2.55 2.85 -12.56
C ARG A 16 3.92 3.25 -11.99
N ILE A 17 3.94 4.06 -10.93
CA ILE A 17 5.17 4.50 -10.27
C ILE A 17 5.96 3.29 -9.74
N HIS A 18 5.28 2.33 -9.10
CA HIS A 18 5.94 1.14 -8.56
C HIS A 18 6.52 0.25 -9.66
N LEU A 19 5.79 0.01 -10.74
CA LEU A 19 6.27 -0.84 -11.84
C LEU A 19 7.53 -0.28 -12.53
N ASP A 20 7.70 1.04 -12.52
CA ASP A 20 8.87 1.73 -13.05
C ASP A 20 9.99 1.94 -11.99
N ALA A 21 9.75 1.57 -10.73
CA ALA A 21 10.65 1.84 -9.62
C ALA A 21 11.84 0.85 -9.56
N PRO A 22 12.96 1.25 -8.94
CA PRO A 22 14.07 0.34 -8.69
C PRO A 22 13.72 -0.67 -7.56
N ASP A 23 14.41 -1.81 -7.54
CA ASP A 23 14.15 -2.90 -6.58
C ASP A 23 14.25 -2.47 -5.11
N GLU A 24 15.00 -1.40 -4.81
CA GLU A 24 15.16 -0.88 -3.45
C GLU A 24 13.88 -0.22 -2.90
N LEU A 25 12.91 0.11 -3.75
CA LEU A 25 11.61 0.65 -3.36
C LEU A 25 10.58 -0.47 -3.15
N SER A 26 10.01 -0.51 -1.95
CA SER A 26 8.86 -1.35 -1.63
C SER A 26 7.70 -0.48 -1.17
N THR A 27 6.50 -0.78 -1.64
CA THR A 27 5.30 -0.01 -1.29
C THR A 27 4.09 -0.91 -1.12
N GLU A 28 3.13 -0.40 -0.37
CA GLU A 28 1.83 -1.02 -0.16
C GLU A 28 0.76 0.05 -0.10
N ALA A 29 -0.30 -0.13 -0.89
CA ALA A 29 -1.50 0.69 -0.82
C ALA A 29 -2.49 0.03 0.15
N VAL A 30 -3.01 0.80 1.10
CA VAL A 30 -3.97 0.32 2.11
C VAL A 30 -5.17 1.25 2.16
N LEU A 31 -6.35 0.70 1.90
CA LEU A 31 -7.63 1.37 2.12
C LEU A 31 -8.11 1.05 3.54
N VAL A 32 -8.30 2.10 4.34
CA VAL A 32 -8.77 2.03 5.74
C VAL A 32 -9.69 3.21 6.06
N LEU A 33 -10.39 3.15 7.18
CA LEU A 33 -10.90 4.37 7.81
C LEU A 33 -9.76 5.08 8.55
N ALA A 34 -9.65 6.39 8.36
CA ALA A 34 -8.62 7.20 8.98
C ALA A 34 -8.67 7.05 10.52
N PRO A 35 -7.58 6.64 11.17
CA PRO A 35 -7.58 6.49 12.62
C PRO A 35 -7.72 7.86 13.32
N PRO A 36 -8.12 7.89 14.59
CA PRO A 36 -8.14 9.11 15.38
C PRO A 36 -6.72 9.51 15.82
N ALA A 37 -5.87 9.89 14.87
CA ALA A 37 -4.47 10.23 15.09
C ALA A 37 -4.21 11.74 15.01
N PRO A 38 -3.26 12.29 15.79
CA PRO A 38 -3.05 13.74 15.89
C PRO A 38 -2.52 14.39 14.60
N PHE A 39 -1.91 13.60 13.71
CA PHE A 39 -1.44 14.07 12.40
C PHE A 39 -2.54 14.08 11.32
N ILE A 40 -3.76 13.64 11.66
CA ILE A 40 -4.91 13.60 10.75
C ILE A 40 -5.87 14.73 11.14
N PRO A 41 -6.27 15.61 10.20
CA PRO A 41 -7.29 16.62 10.42
C PRO A 41 -8.56 16.02 11.04
N ALA A 42 -9.14 16.71 12.02
CA ALA A 42 -10.27 16.18 12.81
C ALA A 42 -11.50 15.85 11.94
N ASP A 43 -11.71 16.60 10.86
CA ASP A 43 -12.77 16.39 9.88
C ASP A 43 -12.51 15.20 8.94
N MET A 44 -11.31 14.63 8.95
CA MET A 44 -10.94 13.45 8.17
C MET A 44 -10.92 12.16 8.99
N GLN A 45 -10.91 12.23 10.32
CA GLN A 45 -10.92 11.04 11.19
C GLN A 45 -12.20 10.22 10.99
N GLY A 46 -12.05 8.89 10.85
CA GLY A 46 -13.15 7.97 10.58
C GLY A 46 -13.66 7.96 9.13
N LYS A 47 -13.13 8.80 8.24
CA LYS A 47 -13.45 8.77 6.80
C LYS A 47 -12.55 7.76 6.07
N PRO A 48 -13.04 7.16 4.96
CA PRO A 48 -12.20 6.36 4.07
C PRO A 48 -10.99 7.14 3.55
N VAL A 49 -9.80 6.54 3.68
CA VAL A 49 -8.53 7.08 3.20
C VAL A 49 -7.69 6.00 2.54
N LEU A 50 -6.85 6.42 1.60
CA LEU A 50 -5.83 5.58 0.99
C LEU A 50 -4.47 5.93 1.59
N MET A 51 -3.84 4.97 2.25
CA MET A 51 -2.47 5.05 2.73
C MET A 51 -1.54 4.38 1.74
N ILE A 52 -0.43 5.03 1.41
CA ILE A 52 0.69 4.38 0.72
C ILE A 52 1.80 4.24 1.75
N ILE A 53 2.06 3.02 2.20
CA ILE A 53 3.19 2.67 3.04
C ILE A 53 4.39 2.49 2.10
N THR A 54 5.54 3.04 2.46
CA THR A 54 6.71 3.09 1.58
C THR A 54 7.98 2.84 2.37
N CYS A 55 8.84 1.98 1.83
CA CYS A 55 10.19 1.75 2.32
C CYS A 55 11.15 1.81 1.15
N TYR A 56 12.17 2.67 1.24
CA TYR A 56 13.28 2.71 0.30
C TYR A 56 14.56 2.36 1.04
N THR A 57 15.29 1.36 0.56
CA THR A 57 16.44 0.76 1.25
C THR A 57 17.80 1.16 0.66
N GLY A 58 17.82 2.15 -0.24
CA GLY A 58 19.03 2.68 -0.86
C GLY A 58 19.57 3.97 -0.21
N ASN A 59 20.24 4.80 -1.01
CA ASN A 59 20.78 6.07 -0.56
C ASN A 59 19.65 7.08 -0.24
N SER A 60 19.65 7.67 0.95
CA SER A 60 18.55 8.57 1.38
C SER A 60 18.30 9.75 0.44
N ARG A 61 19.33 10.34 -0.17
CA ARG A 61 19.17 11.46 -1.12
C ARG A 61 18.50 11.00 -2.42
N GLU A 62 18.83 9.82 -2.91
CA GLU A 62 18.18 9.22 -4.09
C GLU A 62 16.74 8.81 -3.76
N GLY A 63 16.53 8.29 -2.55
CA GLY A 63 15.21 7.92 -2.04
C GLY A 63 14.21 9.07 -2.06
N GLU A 64 14.62 10.28 -1.70
CA GLU A 64 13.75 11.47 -1.80
C GLU A 64 13.26 11.72 -3.23
N CYS A 65 14.13 11.54 -4.23
CA CYS A 65 13.76 11.68 -5.64
C CYS A 65 12.83 10.54 -6.11
N ILE A 66 13.06 9.32 -5.63
CA ILE A 66 12.26 8.13 -5.98
C ILE A 66 10.86 8.18 -5.35
N ILE A 67 10.75 8.71 -4.13
CA ILE A 67 9.50 8.81 -3.38
C ILE A 67 8.69 10.06 -3.78
N ALA A 68 9.34 11.13 -4.25
CA ALA A 68 8.67 12.38 -4.61
C ALA A 68 7.44 12.20 -5.53
N PRO A 69 7.46 11.35 -6.57
CA PRO A 69 6.27 11.07 -7.39
C PRO A 69 5.08 10.55 -6.58
N LEU A 70 5.31 9.66 -5.59
CA LEU A 70 4.24 9.12 -4.74
C LEU A 70 3.56 10.23 -3.91
N ARG A 71 4.34 11.20 -3.41
CA ARG A 71 3.81 12.36 -2.66
C ARG A 71 3.00 13.31 -3.53
N GLN A 72 3.22 13.30 -4.85
CA GLN A 72 2.63 14.22 -5.81
C GLN A 72 1.39 13.67 -6.52
N ILE A 73 1.00 12.41 -6.27
CA ILE A 73 -0.15 11.78 -6.92
C ILE A 73 -1.43 12.61 -6.70
N ALA A 74 -1.66 13.04 -5.45
CA ALA A 74 -2.78 13.88 -5.06
C ALA A 74 -2.39 14.77 -3.87
N CYS A 75 -3.30 15.63 -3.40
CA CYS A 75 -3.07 16.41 -2.18
C CYS A 75 -3.06 15.47 -0.95
N PRO A 76 -1.94 15.36 -0.21
CA PRO A 76 -1.88 14.45 0.93
C PRO A 76 -2.62 15.03 2.14
N ILE A 77 -3.43 14.20 2.79
CA ILE A 77 -3.99 14.45 4.13
C ILE A 77 -2.86 14.49 5.17
N ALA A 78 -1.93 13.55 5.04
CA ALA A 78 -0.76 13.42 5.90
C ALA A 78 0.39 12.77 5.13
N ASP A 79 1.61 13.26 5.39
CA ASP A 79 2.87 12.68 4.95
C ASP A 79 3.74 12.43 6.17
N LEU A 80 4.06 11.15 6.41
CA LEU A 80 4.84 10.68 7.55
C LEU A 80 6.16 10.04 7.11
N ILE A 81 6.50 10.14 5.82
CA ILE A 81 7.73 9.53 5.31
C ILE A 81 8.92 10.29 5.88
N THR A 82 9.76 9.59 6.62
CA THR A 82 10.98 10.10 7.23
C THR A 82 12.06 9.03 7.19
N LEU A 83 13.32 9.45 7.37
CA LEU A 83 14.43 8.53 7.61
C LEU A 83 14.30 7.93 9.01
N ILE A 84 14.34 6.61 9.06
CA ILE A 84 14.31 5.80 10.28
C ILE A 84 15.30 4.65 10.16
N LEU A 85 15.61 3.98 11.27
CA LEU A 85 16.31 2.69 11.19
C LEU A 85 15.36 1.66 10.60
N TYR A 86 15.90 0.73 9.81
CA TYR A 86 15.10 -0.33 9.20
C TYR A 86 14.29 -1.14 10.23
N ALA A 87 14.85 -1.37 11.42
CA ALA A 87 14.16 -2.07 12.50
C ALA A 87 12.95 -1.32 13.07
N ASP A 88 12.98 0.02 13.04
CA ASP A 88 11.91 0.85 13.60
C ASP A 88 10.64 0.80 12.73
N MET A 89 10.77 0.42 11.45
CA MET A 89 9.64 0.28 10.53
C MET A 89 8.61 -0.75 11.03
N PHE A 90 9.05 -1.80 11.73
CA PHE A 90 8.16 -2.85 12.22
C PHE A 90 7.28 -2.42 13.40
N GLN A 91 7.58 -1.27 14.02
CA GLN A 91 6.76 -0.70 15.10
C GLN A 91 5.57 0.12 14.57
N PHE A 92 5.50 0.40 13.27
CA PHE A 92 4.49 1.28 12.68
C PHE A 92 3.05 0.82 12.95
N ASN A 93 2.81 -0.48 13.02
CA ASN A 93 1.48 -1.06 13.21
C ASN A 93 1.15 -1.42 14.68
N GLU A 94 2.08 -1.21 15.63
CA GLU A 94 1.95 -1.70 17.01
C GLU A 94 0.67 -1.19 17.71
N ALA A 95 0.26 0.06 17.43
CA ALA A 95 -0.95 0.64 17.99
C ALA A 95 -2.26 -0.04 17.53
N GLY A 96 -2.24 -0.73 16.38
CA GLY A 96 -3.38 -1.48 15.86
C GLY A 96 -3.40 -2.96 16.30
N GLU A 97 -2.29 -3.47 16.82
CA GLU A 97 -2.11 -4.87 17.19
C GLU A 97 -2.65 -5.17 18.59
N VAL A 98 -3.97 -5.18 18.72
CA VAL A 98 -4.63 -5.58 19.97
C VAL A 98 -4.72 -7.09 20.07
N GLN A 99 -4.16 -7.67 21.13
CA GLN A 99 -4.25 -9.12 21.38
C GLN A 99 -5.70 -9.60 21.51
N GLY A 100 -5.99 -10.77 20.94
CA GLY A 100 -7.32 -11.40 21.03
C GLY A 100 -8.32 -10.97 19.95
N GLN A 101 -7.90 -10.18 18.96
CA GLN A 101 -8.73 -9.89 17.79
C GLN A 101 -9.00 -11.14 16.94
N GLN A 102 -10.18 -11.17 16.32
CA GLN A 102 -10.57 -12.19 15.37
C GLN A 102 -10.42 -11.62 13.95
N HIS A 103 -9.75 -12.36 13.09
CA HIS A 103 -9.52 -11.94 11.71
C HIS A 103 -10.18 -12.91 10.75
N HIS A 104 -10.86 -12.37 9.75
CA HIS A 104 -11.27 -13.09 8.56
C HIS A 104 -10.49 -12.48 7.39
N VAL A 105 -9.72 -13.30 6.69
CA VAL A 105 -8.76 -12.86 5.67
C VAL A 105 -9.07 -13.56 4.35
N VAL A 106 -9.15 -12.78 3.28
CA VAL A 106 -9.32 -13.29 1.91
C VAL A 106 -8.24 -12.65 1.04
N THR A 107 -7.34 -13.48 0.53
CA THR A 107 -6.22 -13.03 -0.29
C THR A 107 -6.35 -13.51 -1.72
N LEU A 108 -5.85 -12.73 -2.68
CA LEU A 108 -5.75 -13.15 -4.07
C LEU A 108 -4.49 -12.62 -4.74
N PHE A 109 -4.05 -13.32 -5.78
CA PHE A 109 -3.04 -12.80 -6.71
C PHE A 109 -3.72 -12.41 -8.02
N ALA A 110 -3.41 -11.20 -8.49
CA ALA A 110 -3.85 -10.71 -9.80
C ALA A 110 -2.70 -10.87 -10.79
N GLU A 111 -3.00 -11.35 -12.00
CA GLU A 111 -1.98 -11.47 -13.05
C GLU A 111 -1.40 -10.12 -13.42
N LYS A 112 -2.28 -9.11 -13.54
CA LYS A 112 -1.94 -7.74 -13.89
C LYS A 112 -2.74 -6.76 -13.06
N CYS A 113 -2.17 -5.59 -12.81
CA CYS A 113 -2.88 -4.46 -12.23
C CYS A 113 -3.59 -3.67 -13.34
N THR A 114 -4.72 -4.17 -13.82
CA THR A 114 -5.49 -3.47 -14.87
C THR A 114 -6.42 -2.41 -14.27
N PRO A 115 -6.84 -1.39 -15.05
CA PRO A 115 -7.82 -0.41 -14.59
C PRO A 115 -9.11 -1.06 -14.07
N GLU A 116 -9.58 -2.12 -14.72
CA GLU A 116 -10.78 -2.85 -14.31
C GLU A 116 -10.60 -3.53 -12.95
N PHE A 117 -9.42 -4.10 -12.69
CA PHE A 117 -9.09 -4.68 -11.39
C PHE A 117 -9.08 -3.62 -10.29
N ILE A 118 -8.44 -2.46 -10.55
CA ILE A 118 -8.39 -1.35 -9.59
C ILE A 118 -9.80 -0.82 -9.32
N HIS A 119 -10.63 -0.66 -10.36
CA HIS A 119 -12.01 -0.22 -10.22
C HIS A 119 -12.82 -1.17 -9.34
N SER A 120 -12.79 -2.48 -9.60
CA SER A 120 -13.48 -3.47 -8.78
C SER A 120 -12.97 -3.51 -7.33
N LEU A 121 -11.66 -3.33 -7.11
CA LEU A 121 -11.09 -3.24 -5.77
C LEU A 121 -11.64 -2.04 -5.00
N VAL A 122 -11.70 -0.87 -5.63
CA VAL A 122 -12.22 0.36 -5.02
C VAL A 122 -13.72 0.25 -4.78
N GLU A 123 -14.50 -0.26 -5.73
CA GLU A 123 -15.95 -0.45 -5.59
C GLU A 123 -16.26 -1.37 -4.39
N VAL A 124 -15.66 -2.56 -4.33
CA VAL A 124 -15.85 -3.50 -3.22
C VAL A 124 -15.42 -2.89 -1.90
N SER A 125 -14.33 -2.11 -1.89
CA SER A 125 -13.86 -1.47 -0.65
C SER A 125 -14.93 -0.60 -0.01
N GLN A 126 -15.68 0.16 -0.80
CA GLN A 126 -16.71 1.07 -0.31
C GLN A 126 -17.88 0.33 0.36
N GLU A 127 -18.14 -0.92 -0.03
CA GLU A 127 -19.22 -1.74 0.54
C GLU A 127 -18.83 -2.42 1.86
N VAL A 128 -17.55 -2.78 2.03
CA VAL A 128 -17.08 -3.63 3.13
C VAL A 128 -16.30 -2.87 4.22
N MET A 129 -16.08 -1.56 4.03
CA MET A 129 -15.33 -0.75 4.98
C MET A 129 -15.99 -0.69 6.37
N SER A 130 -15.16 -0.89 7.39
CA SER A 130 -15.48 -0.71 8.80
C SER A 130 -14.22 -0.19 9.51
N PRO A 131 -14.32 0.28 10.77
CA PRO A 131 -13.14 0.70 11.53
C PRO A 131 -12.05 -0.37 11.69
N GLN A 132 -12.37 -1.65 11.46
CA GLN A 132 -11.44 -2.78 11.56
C GLN A 132 -11.15 -3.44 10.20
N THR A 133 -11.76 -2.95 9.12
CA THR A 133 -11.50 -3.46 7.77
C THR A 133 -10.21 -2.82 7.24
N LEU A 134 -9.30 -3.65 6.76
CA LEU A 134 -8.15 -3.23 5.98
C LEU A 134 -8.21 -3.94 4.64
N ILE A 135 -7.98 -3.19 3.57
CA ILE A 135 -7.83 -3.76 2.23
C ILE A 135 -6.45 -3.36 1.75
N GLN A 136 -5.60 -4.36 1.55
CA GLN A 136 -4.21 -4.15 1.15
C GLN A 136 -4.03 -4.51 -0.31
N PHE A 137 -3.20 -3.72 -0.98
CA PHE A 137 -2.81 -3.94 -2.35
C PHE A 137 -1.32 -3.67 -2.55
N ARG A 138 -0.62 -4.70 -2.99
CA ARG A 138 0.82 -4.70 -3.23
C ARG A 138 1.09 -5.00 -4.69
N ILE A 139 1.97 -4.22 -5.28
CA ILE A 139 2.58 -4.59 -6.54
C ILE A 139 3.77 -5.50 -6.22
N LEU A 140 3.85 -6.62 -6.93
CA LEU A 140 4.91 -7.59 -6.83
C LEU A 140 5.81 -7.52 -8.07
N GLY A 141 7.02 -8.08 -7.96
CA GLY A 141 7.98 -8.07 -9.07
C GLY A 141 9.42 -8.16 -8.58
N GLY A 142 10.30 -7.42 -9.26
CA GLY A 142 11.71 -7.27 -8.89
C GLY A 142 12.42 -8.61 -8.70
N ALA A 143 13.16 -8.73 -7.60
CA ALA A 143 13.95 -9.93 -7.29
C ALA A 143 13.12 -11.23 -7.25
N MET A 144 11.85 -11.14 -6.85
CA MET A 144 10.98 -12.31 -6.72
C MET A 144 10.63 -12.92 -8.08
N GLN A 145 10.41 -12.09 -9.10
CA GLN A 145 10.00 -12.50 -10.45
C GLN A 145 11.17 -13.00 -11.30
N ARG A 146 12.41 -12.65 -10.95
CA ARG A 146 13.62 -13.13 -11.64
C ARG A 146 13.99 -14.59 -11.34
N ILE A 147 13.36 -15.19 -10.34
CA ILE A 147 13.55 -16.60 -9.99
C ILE A 147 12.54 -17.45 -10.76
N ASP A 148 13.00 -18.55 -11.38
CA ASP A 148 12.13 -19.50 -12.08
C ASP A 148 11.03 -20.01 -11.16
N SER A 149 9.79 -20.10 -11.67
CA SER A 149 8.63 -20.55 -10.91
C SER A 149 8.77 -21.98 -10.38
N ASN A 150 9.57 -22.82 -11.04
CA ASN A 150 9.85 -24.19 -10.63
C ASN A 150 11.08 -24.32 -9.72
N ALA A 151 11.80 -23.23 -9.43
CA ALA A 151 12.96 -23.27 -8.53
C ALA A 151 12.56 -23.53 -7.06
N THR A 152 11.30 -23.26 -6.71
CA THR A 152 10.74 -23.43 -5.36
C THR A 152 9.27 -23.85 -5.44
N ALA A 153 8.68 -24.30 -4.33
CA ALA A 153 7.24 -24.60 -4.28
C ALA A 153 6.32 -23.36 -4.36
N PHE A 154 6.87 -22.13 -4.38
CA PHE A 154 6.09 -20.91 -4.47
C PHE A 154 5.66 -20.62 -5.92
N ALA A 155 4.35 -20.59 -6.19
CA ALA A 155 3.78 -20.64 -7.54
C ALA A 155 3.48 -19.29 -8.22
N HIS A 156 3.46 -18.16 -7.50
CA HIS A 156 2.92 -16.88 -8.00
C HIS A 156 3.99 -15.82 -8.33
N ARG A 157 5.16 -16.25 -8.82
CA ARG A 157 6.26 -15.32 -9.18
C ARG A 157 5.96 -14.48 -10.41
N ASP A 158 5.01 -14.93 -11.23
CA ASP A 158 4.58 -14.31 -12.49
C ASP A 158 3.46 -13.26 -12.32
N LYS A 159 2.97 -13.05 -11.10
CA LYS A 159 1.84 -12.17 -10.80
C LYS A 159 2.33 -10.77 -10.43
N GLU A 160 1.73 -9.73 -11.02
CA GLU A 160 2.07 -8.33 -10.74
C GLU A 160 1.35 -7.78 -9.50
N GLY A 161 0.20 -8.35 -9.11
CA GLY A 161 -0.61 -7.85 -8.01
C GLY A 161 -0.85 -8.91 -6.92
N TRP A 162 -0.83 -8.46 -5.66
CA TRP A 162 -1.28 -9.24 -4.50
C TRP A 162 -2.18 -8.36 -3.62
N SER A 163 -3.33 -8.91 -3.24
CA SER A 163 -4.25 -8.27 -2.30
C SER A 163 -4.53 -9.19 -1.10
N TRP A 164 -4.71 -8.56 0.08
CA TRP A 164 -4.96 -9.19 1.38
C TRP A 164 -6.13 -8.52 2.08
#